data_AF-A0A943HDV7-F1
#
_entry.id   AF-A0A943HDV7-F1
#
_cell.length_a   1.000
_cell.length_b   1.000
_cell.length_c   1.000
_cell.angle_alpha   90.00
_cell.angle_beta   90.00
_cell.angle_gamma   90.00
#
_symmetry.space_group_name_H-M   'P 1'
#
loop_
_entity.id
_entity.type
_entity.pdbx_description
1 polymer ?
#
loop_
_entity_poly.entity_id
_entity_poly.type
_entity_poly.pdbx_seq_one_letter_code
_entity_poly.pdbx_strand_id
1 'polypeptide(L)'
;MVNTVALVLVKGEKILLLKRSKNRFPIIGMKNEETPEECIERWKEGRIEFEDSPIINYNKKIHIEDYNVSLMFIDATNSEVKLIDESLVFEECRWANNINKVENDLIINVLDQCRINNYESLAVDSLKEFINMNSKYKIRNSKIDIEKQKMDTNKALILIAFSLGVGILFSKFIFGYLGISVAVLTILMTIIFMLIVGVKNKSFLGYFFVASSIILSFTYGIFTNEFFRVLNLLVIPISLFSGFLLLTFKNIEFKLIGFGTSFLEIIIGQSLSNSTKIPSVLRETLKKGNIKKENNHIKSILIGLLISIPLIIILGILLAGADEIFSYYLANIWRYLNIENIYDFILKAIIAIIIMFLVFGLYYSLNCTEVRDVQNNSIKKDFNSTTIITILISITILYLVFTKIQISYLYLNKALPAGFNFADYARDGFFQLVALVIVNLSMITIMNFKTSANNRRVKNVLNSLYSIITVLTINMGASAIYKMNLYIEEFGYTRLRILVQAFTVFLCISLIILLAFIWRGKYLFKPTAIVGLTIYLCLNYINIDNYIVKQNINIINTKHEIDDRYLTRLSLDAQDAVKEGYDKGLIESKYYYDWYNKRAITKHWYEYNYFNNRIFK
;
A
#
# COMPACT_ATOMS: atom_id res chain seq x y z
N MET A 1 -25.84 32.08 2.84
CA MET A 1 -24.55 32.83 2.75
C MET A 1 -23.75 32.31 1.56
N VAL A 2 -24.16 32.75 0.38
CA VAL A 2 -23.37 32.76 -0.86
C VAL A 2 -23.45 34.22 -1.26
N ASN A 3 -22.34 34.95 -1.20
CA ASN A 3 -22.41 36.40 -1.37
C ASN A 3 -21.61 36.90 -2.56
N THR A 4 -20.95 36.05 -3.36
CA THR A 4 -20.07 36.50 -4.45
C THR A 4 -19.93 35.53 -5.62
N VAL A 5 -19.80 36.08 -6.84
CA VAL A 5 -19.47 35.38 -8.10
C VAL A 5 -18.14 35.91 -8.64
N ALA A 6 -17.23 35.01 -9.03
CA ALA A 6 -16.01 35.37 -9.75
C ALA A 6 -16.19 35.12 -11.24
N LEU A 7 -15.90 36.15 -12.06
CA LEU A 7 -16.00 36.08 -13.51
C LEU A 7 -14.60 35.96 -14.13
N VAL A 8 -14.40 34.90 -14.92
CA VAL A 8 -13.23 34.76 -15.80
C VAL A 8 -13.73 34.89 -17.23
N LEU A 9 -13.29 35.93 -17.94
CA LEU A 9 -13.71 36.16 -19.31
C LEU A 9 -12.49 36.26 -20.22
N VAL A 10 -12.47 35.44 -21.27
CA VAL A 10 -11.35 35.35 -22.21
C VAL A 10 -11.85 35.57 -23.63
N LYS A 11 -11.09 36.34 -24.41
CA LYS A 11 -11.32 36.63 -25.83
C LYS A 11 -10.03 36.32 -26.59
N GLY A 12 -9.96 35.14 -27.20
CA GLY A 12 -8.73 34.66 -27.86
C GLY A 12 -7.56 34.58 -26.89
N GLU A 13 -6.47 35.31 -27.16
CA GLU A 13 -5.29 35.39 -26.27
C GLU A 13 -5.41 36.46 -25.16
N LYS A 14 -6.55 37.14 -25.02
CA LYS A 14 -6.74 38.24 -24.06
C LYS A 14 -7.71 37.89 -22.95
N ILE A 15 -7.39 38.29 -21.72
CA ILE A 15 -8.24 38.09 -20.54
C ILE A 15 -8.73 39.43 -19.99
N LEU A 16 -9.97 39.45 -19.48
CA LEU A 16 -10.58 40.64 -18.90
C LEU A 16 -10.08 40.85 -17.47
N LEU A 17 -9.54 42.05 -17.19
CA LEU A 17 -9.01 42.42 -15.87
C LEU A 17 -9.47 43.82 -15.43
N LEU A 18 -9.45 44.06 -14.12
CA LEU A 18 -9.69 45.36 -13.47
C LEU A 18 -8.38 46.15 -13.31
N LYS A 19 -8.35 47.40 -13.81
CA LYS A 19 -7.15 48.23 -13.94
C LYS A 19 -6.46 48.68 -12.63
N ARG A 20 -7.15 48.66 -11.48
CA ARG A 20 -6.67 49.23 -10.19
C ARG A 20 -7.03 48.40 -8.95
N SER A 21 -6.86 47.07 -8.98
CA SER A 21 -7.24 46.20 -7.85
C SER A 21 -6.13 45.22 -7.44
N LYS A 22 -6.10 44.84 -6.15
CA LYS A 22 -5.23 43.75 -5.63
C LYS A 22 -5.63 42.37 -6.19
N ASN A 23 -6.89 42.21 -6.57
CA ASN A 23 -7.47 41.04 -7.23
C ASN A 23 -8.01 41.48 -8.58
N ARG A 24 -7.30 41.15 -9.66
CA ARG A 24 -7.57 41.71 -10.99
C ARG A 24 -8.76 41.07 -11.68
N PHE A 25 -9.26 39.93 -11.17
CA PHE A 25 -10.52 39.36 -11.64
C PHE A 25 -11.75 40.03 -11.02
N PRO A 26 -12.83 40.25 -11.80
CA PRO A 26 -14.09 40.70 -11.25
C PRO A 26 -14.68 39.69 -10.25
N ILE A 27 -14.76 40.11 -8.98
CA ILE A 27 -15.49 39.39 -7.91
C ILE A 27 -16.70 40.25 -7.55
N ILE A 28 -17.90 39.74 -7.82
CA ILE A 28 -19.15 40.49 -7.83
C ILE A 28 -20.02 40.02 -6.69
N GLY A 29 -20.51 40.94 -5.86
CA GLY A 29 -21.46 40.63 -4.79
C GLY A 29 -22.84 40.25 -5.32
N MET A 30 -23.39 39.13 -4.83
CA MET A 30 -24.77 38.71 -5.13
C MET A 30 -25.77 39.43 -4.22
N LYS A 31 -26.93 39.80 -4.78
CA LYS A 31 -28.10 40.22 -4.00
C LYS A 31 -28.87 39.01 -3.46
N ASN A 32 -29.71 39.22 -2.45
CA ASN A 32 -30.53 38.14 -1.88
C ASN A 32 -31.43 37.53 -2.97
N GLU A 33 -31.44 36.19 -3.06
CA GLU A 33 -32.21 35.38 -4.03
C GLU A 33 -31.80 35.48 -5.50
N GLU A 34 -30.71 36.17 -5.82
CA GLU A 34 -30.16 36.29 -7.18
C GLU A 34 -29.42 35.02 -7.62
N THR A 35 -29.58 34.57 -8.86
CA THR A 35 -28.75 33.50 -9.45
C THR A 35 -27.38 34.03 -9.90
N PRO A 36 -26.32 33.20 -10.00
CA PRO A 36 -25.03 33.65 -10.52
C PRO A 36 -25.10 34.26 -11.91
N GLU A 37 -25.97 33.76 -12.78
CA GLU A 37 -26.22 34.30 -14.12
C GLU A 37 -26.84 35.69 -14.06
N GLU A 38 -27.92 35.87 -13.29
CA GLU A 38 -28.57 37.19 -13.11
C GLU A 38 -27.62 38.22 -12.49
N CYS A 39 -26.77 37.80 -11.55
CA CYS A 39 -25.74 38.64 -10.95
C CYS A 39 -24.74 39.17 -11.98
N ILE A 40 -24.36 38.32 -12.94
CA ILE A 40 -23.44 38.70 -14.01
C ILE A 40 -24.14 39.56 -15.06
N GLU A 41 -25.38 39.25 -15.46
CA GLU A 41 -26.15 40.10 -16.38
C GLU A 41 -26.35 41.52 -15.81
N ARG A 42 -26.72 41.62 -14.53
CA ARG A 42 -26.78 42.92 -13.83
C ARG A 42 -25.44 43.64 -13.80
N TRP A 43 -24.34 42.90 -13.61
CA TRP A 43 -23.02 43.51 -13.56
C TRP A 43 -22.52 43.96 -14.94
N LYS A 44 -22.89 43.22 -16.00
CA LYS A 44 -22.55 43.54 -17.40
C LYS A 44 -23.27 44.80 -17.89
N GLU A 45 -24.50 45.04 -17.44
CA GLU A 45 -25.35 46.15 -17.87
C GLU A 45 -24.60 47.50 -17.73
N GLY A 46 -24.36 48.17 -18.86
CA GLY A 46 -23.61 49.43 -18.93
C GLY A 46 -22.07 49.31 -18.83
N ARG A 47 -21.50 48.10 -18.80
CA ARG A 47 -20.04 47.86 -18.74
C ARG A 47 -19.48 47.10 -19.93
N ILE A 48 -20.20 46.08 -20.42
CA ILE A 48 -19.75 45.20 -21.50
C ILE A 48 -20.93 44.88 -22.42
N GLU A 49 -20.77 45.10 -23.74
CA GLU A 49 -21.71 44.66 -24.77
C GLU A 49 -21.18 43.41 -25.48
N PHE A 50 -22.05 42.40 -25.67
CA PHE A 50 -21.80 41.17 -26.42
C PHE A 50 -22.78 41.09 -27.60
N GLU A 51 -22.29 40.70 -28.78
CA GLU A 51 -23.18 40.42 -29.92
C GLU A 51 -23.68 38.98 -29.94
N ASP A 52 -22.81 37.99 -29.69
CA ASP A 52 -23.17 36.57 -29.55
C ASP A 52 -22.04 35.80 -28.88
N SER A 53 -22.21 35.33 -27.65
CA SER A 53 -21.20 34.49 -26.97
C SER A 53 -21.83 33.28 -26.29
N PRO A 54 -21.22 32.08 -26.39
CA PRO A 54 -21.66 30.95 -25.59
C PRO A 54 -21.35 31.24 -24.12
N ILE A 55 -22.37 31.57 -23.35
CA ILE A 55 -22.26 31.60 -21.89
C ILE A 55 -22.16 30.15 -21.44
N ILE A 56 -21.03 29.76 -20.85
CA ILE A 56 -20.87 28.42 -20.31
C ILE A 56 -20.76 28.54 -18.79
N ASN A 57 -21.77 28.03 -18.08
CA ASN A 57 -21.75 27.99 -16.63
C ASN A 57 -20.88 26.82 -16.16
N TYR A 58 -19.79 27.10 -15.43
CA TYR A 58 -18.89 26.07 -14.90
C TYR A 58 -18.94 26.06 -13.38
N ASN A 59 -19.96 25.40 -12.84
CA ASN A 59 -20.25 25.47 -11.42
C ASN A 59 -19.42 24.45 -10.62
N LYS A 60 -18.47 24.94 -9.84
CA LYS A 60 -17.93 24.27 -8.64
C LYS A 60 -17.79 25.35 -7.57
N LYS A 61 -18.39 25.15 -6.38
CA LYS A 61 -18.25 26.07 -5.25
C LYS A 61 -16.78 26.13 -4.85
N ILE A 62 -16.13 27.28 -5.00
CA ILE A 62 -14.74 27.49 -4.62
C ILE A 62 -14.75 28.21 -3.27
N HIS A 63 -14.10 27.60 -2.28
CA HIS A 63 -13.79 28.27 -1.02
C HIS A 63 -12.50 29.08 -1.20
N ILE A 64 -12.64 30.39 -1.15
CA ILE A 64 -11.52 31.34 -1.10
C ILE A 64 -11.59 31.95 0.31
N GLU A 65 -10.47 32.07 1.02
CA GLU A 65 -10.37 32.54 2.42
C GLU A 65 -11.57 33.40 2.87
N ASP A 66 -12.43 32.83 3.74
CA ASP A 66 -13.65 33.40 4.33
C ASP A 66 -14.89 33.64 3.43
N TYR A 67 -14.87 33.25 2.15
CA TYR A 67 -16.00 33.43 1.21
C TYR A 67 -16.34 32.15 0.39
N ASN A 68 -17.65 31.95 0.18
CA ASN A 68 -18.18 31.00 -0.82
C ASN A 68 -18.34 31.72 -2.17
N VAL A 69 -17.53 31.33 -3.16
CA VAL A 69 -17.51 31.96 -4.48
C VAL A 69 -18.02 30.98 -5.54
N SER A 70 -18.96 31.44 -6.36
CA SER A 70 -19.36 30.75 -7.61
C SER A 70 -18.48 31.23 -8.75
N LEU A 71 -17.91 30.32 -9.53
CA LEU A 71 -17.06 30.65 -10.68
C LEU A 71 -17.88 30.61 -11.97
N MET A 72 -17.73 31.64 -12.82
CA MET A 72 -18.31 31.67 -14.15
C MET A 72 -17.23 31.96 -15.19
N PHE A 73 -17.18 31.15 -16.24
CA PHE A 73 -16.23 31.32 -17.34
C PHE A 73 -16.98 31.66 -18.64
N ILE A 74 -16.61 32.76 -19.28
CA ILE A 74 -17.17 33.19 -20.56
C ILE A 74 -16.06 33.14 -21.61
N ASP A 75 -16.29 32.33 -22.64
CA ASP A 75 -15.44 32.30 -23.82
C ASP A 75 -16.05 33.18 -24.91
N ALA A 76 -15.43 34.32 -25.13
CA ALA A 76 -15.85 35.31 -26.12
C ALA A 76 -14.91 35.34 -27.34
N THR A 77 -14.15 34.25 -27.58
CA THR A 77 -13.15 34.19 -28.67
C THR A 77 -13.74 34.49 -30.04
N ASN A 78 -14.97 34.05 -30.30
CA ASN A 78 -15.65 34.23 -31.59
C ASN A 78 -16.65 35.40 -31.57
N SER A 79 -16.59 36.27 -30.56
CA SER A 79 -17.58 37.32 -30.32
C SER A 79 -16.94 38.70 -30.40
N GLU A 80 -17.65 39.67 -31.00
CA GLU A 80 -17.32 41.08 -30.77
C GLU A 80 -17.72 41.46 -29.34
N VAL A 81 -16.78 42.07 -28.61
CA VAL A 81 -16.95 42.48 -27.22
C VAL A 81 -16.46 43.90 -27.11
N LYS A 82 -17.36 44.80 -26.71
CA LYS A 82 -17.06 46.22 -26.55
C LYS A 82 -17.07 46.57 -25.06
N LEU A 83 -15.96 47.13 -24.58
CA LEU A 83 -15.85 47.61 -23.19
C LEU A 83 -16.34 49.05 -23.13
N ILE A 84 -17.37 49.29 -22.32
CA ILE A 84 -17.95 50.63 -22.08
C ILE A 84 -17.31 51.27 -20.84
N ASP A 85 -16.95 50.44 -19.86
CA ASP A 85 -16.34 50.87 -18.59
C ASP A 85 -14.82 50.99 -18.72
N GLU A 86 -14.28 52.20 -18.51
CA GLU A 86 -12.83 52.49 -18.57
C GLU A 86 -12.00 51.78 -17.47
N SER A 87 -12.66 51.24 -16.46
CA SER A 87 -12.03 50.47 -15.38
C SER A 87 -11.67 49.02 -15.77
N LEU A 88 -12.21 48.54 -16.89
CA LEU A 88 -11.96 47.23 -17.45
C LEU A 88 -10.95 47.30 -18.60
N VAL A 89 -10.07 46.31 -18.68
CA VAL A 89 -9.10 46.20 -19.77
C VAL A 89 -9.02 44.76 -20.24
N PHE A 90 -9.05 44.57 -21.56
CA PHE A 90 -8.59 43.34 -22.18
C PHE A 90 -7.10 43.42 -22.37
N GLU A 91 -6.45 42.44 -21.82
CA GLU A 91 -5.03 42.51 -21.65
C GLU A 91 -4.55 41.12 -22.25
N GLU A 92 -3.45 41.05 -23.01
CA GLU A 92 -2.83 39.77 -23.48
C GLU A 92 -2.31 38.87 -22.37
N CYS A 93 -2.61 37.57 -22.40
CA CYS A 93 -2.14 36.55 -21.44
C CYS A 93 -0.59 36.38 -21.32
N ARG A 94 0.22 37.30 -21.85
CA ARG A 94 1.69 37.32 -21.85
C ARG A 94 2.34 38.06 -20.67
N TRP A 95 1.62 38.63 -19.70
CA TRP A 95 2.30 39.19 -18.50
C TRP A 95 2.61 38.10 -17.48
N ALA A 96 3.86 37.67 -17.51
CA ALA A 96 4.33 36.49 -16.82
C ALA A 96 4.81 36.71 -15.37
N ASN A 97 4.50 37.80 -14.64
CA ASN A 97 5.19 38.04 -13.35
C ASN A 97 4.37 38.42 -12.10
N ASN A 98 3.08 38.77 -12.18
CA ASN A 98 2.35 39.34 -11.02
C ASN A 98 0.98 38.71 -10.69
N ILE A 99 0.79 37.40 -10.90
CA ILE A 99 -0.46 36.71 -10.47
C ILE A 99 -0.45 36.40 -8.97
N ASN A 100 -1.57 36.68 -8.31
CA ASN A 100 -1.79 36.30 -6.91
C ASN A 100 -2.35 34.85 -6.80
N LYS A 101 -2.30 34.26 -5.60
CA LYS A 101 -2.70 32.85 -5.40
C LYS A 101 -4.17 32.58 -5.77
N VAL A 102 -5.05 33.54 -5.50
CA VAL A 102 -6.50 33.44 -5.75
C VAL A 102 -6.81 33.43 -7.25
N GLU A 103 -6.18 34.34 -7.99
CA GLU A 103 -6.26 34.41 -9.45
C GLU A 103 -5.82 33.09 -10.10
N ASN A 104 -4.74 32.49 -9.60
CA ASN A 104 -4.24 31.21 -10.11
C ASN A 104 -5.22 30.04 -9.84
N ASP A 105 -5.77 29.97 -8.62
CA ASP A 105 -6.72 28.92 -8.24
C ASP A 105 -8.03 29.00 -9.05
N LEU A 106 -8.49 30.21 -9.42
CA LEU A 106 -9.65 30.39 -10.29
C LEU A 106 -9.39 29.83 -11.70
N ILE A 107 -8.25 30.18 -12.32
CA ILE A 107 -7.91 29.71 -13.67
C ILE A 107 -7.74 28.18 -13.71
N ILE A 108 -7.10 27.59 -12.70
CA ILE A 108 -6.95 26.13 -12.58
C ILE A 108 -8.32 25.44 -12.56
N ASN A 109 -9.27 25.96 -11.79
CA ASN A 109 -10.60 25.39 -11.71
C ASN A 109 -11.37 25.50 -13.03
N VAL A 110 -11.22 26.62 -13.77
CA VAL A 110 -11.78 26.74 -15.13
C VAL A 110 -11.25 25.63 -16.03
N LEU A 111 -9.92 25.46 -16.09
CA LEU A 111 -9.30 24.44 -16.95
C LEU A 111 -9.69 23.00 -16.59
N ASP A 112 -9.79 22.70 -15.29
CA ASP A 112 -10.25 21.39 -14.83
C ASP A 112 -11.70 21.10 -15.27
N GLN A 113 -12.58 22.10 -15.21
CA GLN A 113 -13.97 21.96 -15.66
C GLN A 113 -14.08 21.83 -17.18
N CYS A 114 -13.35 22.65 -17.95
CA CYS A 114 -13.30 22.52 -19.41
C CYS A 114 -12.80 21.13 -19.82
N ARG A 115 -11.81 20.58 -19.11
CA ARG A 115 -11.32 19.21 -19.32
C ARG A 115 -12.36 18.14 -19.00
N ILE A 116 -13.09 18.25 -17.88
CA ILE A 116 -14.14 17.29 -17.50
C ILE A 116 -15.24 17.26 -18.57
N ASN A 117 -15.57 18.42 -19.15
CA ASN A 117 -16.64 18.57 -20.13
C ASN A 117 -16.17 18.42 -21.59
N ASN A 118 -14.90 18.07 -21.84
CA ASN A 118 -14.28 18.00 -23.19
C ASN A 118 -14.51 19.27 -24.04
N TYR A 119 -14.44 20.45 -23.42
CA TYR A 119 -14.56 21.73 -24.11
C TYR A 119 -13.17 22.24 -24.51
N GLU A 120 -12.93 22.37 -25.82
CA GLU A 120 -11.68 22.88 -26.39
C GLU A 120 -11.95 24.17 -27.19
N SER A 121 -11.15 25.19 -26.91
CA SER A 121 -11.23 26.48 -27.60
C SER A 121 -9.88 27.22 -27.52
N LEU A 122 -9.72 28.24 -28.35
CA LEU A 122 -8.50 29.06 -28.40
C LEU A 122 -8.26 29.80 -27.06
N ALA A 123 -9.33 30.19 -26.36
CA ALA A 123 -9.25 30.73 -25.00
C ALA A 123 -8.72 29.72 -23.99
N VAL A 124 -9.22 28.48 -24.05
CA VAL A 124 -8.77 27.39 -23.16
C VAL A 124 -7.31 27.07 -23.41
N ASP A 125 -6.86 27.03 -24.67
CA ASP A 125 -5.46 26.78 -25.00
C ASP A 125 -4.54 27.93 -24.58
N SER A 126 -4.99 29.18 -24.71
CA SER A 126 -4.27 30.35 -24.19
C SER A 126 -4.11 30.30 -22.67
N LEU A 127 -5.15 29.87 -21.94
CA LEU A 127 -5.07 29.64 -20.49
C LEU A 127 -4.16 28.47 -20.11
N LYS A 128 -4.11 27.40 -20.93
CA LYS A 128 -3.17 26.29 -20.71
C LYS A 128 -1.73 26.75 -20.88
N GLU A 129 -1.42 27.50 -21.93
CA GLU A 129 -0.09 28.08 -22.15
C GLU A 129 0.31 29.00 -20.99
N PHE A 130 -0.63 29.81 -20.51
CA PHE A 130 -0.44 30.70 -19.36
C PHE A 130 0.03 29.96 -18.09
N ILE A 131 -0.66 28.89 -17.68
CA ILE A 131 -0.26 28.10 -16.50
C ILE A 131 1.09 27.40 -16.73
N ASN A 132 1.34 26.93 -17.96
CA ASN A 132 2.55 26.18 -18.27
C ASN A 132 3.81 27.07 -18.22
N MET A 133 3.70 28.35 -18.61
CA MET A 133 4.79 29.33 -18.49
C MET A 133 5.06 29.74 -17.03
N ASN A 134 4.03 29.86 -16.20
CA ASN A 134 4.13 30.38 -14.82
C ASN A 134 4.48 29.30 -13.78
N SER A 135 5.31 28.32 -14.18
CA SER A 135 5.60 27.01 -13.57
C SER A 135 6.10 26.94 -12.10
N LYS A 136 5.61 27.77 -11.19
CA LYS A 136 5.62 27.50 -9.74
C LYS A 136 4.41 26.70 -9.24
N TYR A 137 3.32 26.64 -10.01
CA TYR A 137 2.13 25.87 -9.65
C TYR A 137 1.60 25.07 -10.84
N LYS A 138 2.38 24.07 -11.26
CA LYS A 138 1.86 22.88 -11.97
C LYS A 138 0.68 22.37 -11.13
N ILE A 139 -0.49 22.09 -11.73
CA ILE A 139 -1.59 21.39 -11.07
C ILE A 139 -1.03 20.05 -10.59
N ARG A 140 -0.69 20.00 -9.30
CA ARG A 140 0.18 18.99 -8.71
C ARG A 140 -0.63 18.14 -7.75
N ASN A 141 -1.30 17.13 -8.29
CA ASN A 141 -1.92 16.07 -7.49
C ASN A 141 -1.48 14.69 -7.99
N SER A 142 -0.16 14.46 -7.94
CA SER A 142 0.46 13.17 -7.68
C SER A 142 1.95 13.42 -7.40
N LYS A 143 2.56 12.62 -6.51
CA LYS A 143 4.03 12.65 -6.33
C LYS A 143 4.76 12.02 -7.53
N ILE A 144 4.02 11.52 -8.51
CA ILE A 144 4.43 10.64 -9.60
C ILE A 144 3.68 11.05 -10.88
N ASP A 145 4.38 11.40 -11.94
CA ASP A 145 3.83 11.74 -13.24
C ASP A 145 3.67 10.38 -13.95
N ILE A 146 2.43 9.92 -14.07
CA ILE A 146 2.09 8.62 -14.64
C ILE A 146 1.55 8.85 -16.05
N GLU A 147 2.21 8.25 -17.04
CA GLU A 147 1.68 8.20 -18.39
C GLU A 147 0.95 6.87 -18.62
N LYS A 148 -0.28 6.95 -19.15
CA LYS A 148 -1.12 5.78 -19.44
C LYS A 148 -0.93 5.37 -20.89
N GLN A 149 -0.30 4.23 -21.10
CA GLN A 149 -0.20 3.60 -22.41
C GLN A 149 -1.32 2.57 -22.61
N LYS A 150 -1.48 2.14 -23.84
CA LYS A 150 -2.45 1.11 -24.23
C LYS A 150 -1.75 -0.23 -24.37
N MET A 151 -2.32 -1.26 -23.75
CA MET A 151 -1.81 -2.63 -23.88
C MET A 151 -2.06 -3.16 -25.29
N ASP A 152 -1.13 -3.96 -25.80
CA ASP A 152 -1.39 -4.78 -26.98
C ASP A 152 -2.64 -5.65 -26.73
N THR A 153 -3.57 -5.62 -27.68
CA THR A 153 -4.84 -6.34 -27.64
C THR A 153 -4.67 -7.85 -27.43
N ASN A 154 -3.63 -8.47 -28.01
CA ASN A 154 -3.38 -9.90 -27.85
C ASN A 154 -2.93 -10.24 -26.43
N LYS A 155 -2.00 -9.44 -25.88
CA LYS A 155 -1.55 -9.60 -24.49
C LYS A 155 -2.69 -9.32 -23.50
N ALA A 156 -3.56 -8.37 -23.81
CA ALA A 156 -4.70 -8.05 -22.96
C ALA A 156 -5.74 -9.19 -22.91
N LEU A 157 -5.99 -9.87 -24.04
CA LEU A 157 -6.85 -11.07 -24.09
C LEU A 157 -6.27 -12.23 -23.27
N ILE A 158 -4.98 -12.49 -23.43
CA ILE A 158 -4.26 -13.51 -22.65
C ILE A 158 -4.36 -13.20 -21.16
N LEU A 159 -4.18 -11.92 -20.78
CA LEU A 159 -4.31 -11.47 -19.40
C LEU A 159 -5.74 -11.68 -18.85
N ILE A 160 -6.79 -11.41 -19.63
CA ILE A 160 -8.18 -11.68 -19.22
C ILE A 160 -8.35 -13.18 -18.92
N ALA A 161 -7.91 -14.06 -19.82
CA ALA A 161 -8.02 -15.51 -19.63
C ALA A 161 -7.29 -15.98 -18.36
N PHE A 162 -6.05 -15.51 -18.14
CA PHE A 162 -5.30 -15.84 -16.92
C PHE A 162 -5.95 -15.27 -15.65
N SER A 163 -6.44 -14.03 -15.69
CA SER A 163 -7.11 -13.42 -14.53
C SER A 163 -8.39 -14.16 -14.13
N LEU A 164 -9.13 -14.70 -15.11
CA LEU A 164 -10.31 -15.54 -14.88
C LEU A 164 -9.91 -16.87 -14.24
N GLY A 165 -8.85 -17.51 -14.75
CA GLY A 165 -8.30 -18.72 -14.14
C GLY A 165 -7.85 -18.52 -12.69
N VAL A 166 -7.17 -17.41 -12.39
CA VAL A 166 -6.78 -17.04 -11.01
C VAL A 166 -8.01 -16.80 -10.13
N GLY A 167 -9.03 -16.10 -10.63
CA GLY A 167 -10.27 -15.87 -9.89
C GLY A 167 -10.98 -17.16 -9.48
N ILE A 168 -11.11 -18.12 -10.42
CA ILE A 168 -11.71 -19.43 -10.17
C ILE A 168 -10.88 -20.26 -9.19
N LEU A 169 -9.56 -20.29 -9.35
CA LEU A 169 -8.68 -21.00 -8.43
C LEU A 169 -8.74 -20.40 -7.02
N PHE A 170 -8.73 -19.07 -6.91
CA PHE A 170 -8.84 -18.39 -5.62
C PHE A 170 -10.17 -18.71 -4.93
N SER A 171 -11.30 -18.63 -5.66
CA SER A 171 -12.61 -18.95 -5.09
C SER A 171 -12.75 -20.41 -4.69
N LYS A 172 -11.90 -21.31 -5.21
CA LYS A 172 -11.83 -22.70 -4.72
C LYS A 172 -10.93 -22.83 -3.49
N PHE A 173 -9.81 -22.11 -3.46
CA PHE A 173 -8.78 -22.25 -2.44
C PHE A 173 -9.08 -21.52 -1.12
N ILE A 174 -9.79 -20.39 -1.17
CA ILE A 174 -9.98 -19.51 0.00
C ILE A 174 -11.00 -20.06 1.02
N PHE A 175 -11.99 -20.85 0.57
CA PHE A 175 -13.04 -21.40 1.42
C PHE A 175 -12.65 -22.71 2.11
N GLY A 176 -11.49 -23.27 1.75
CA GLY A 176 -10.91 -24.43 2.39
C GLY A 176 -9.87 -24.05 3.44
N TYR A 177 -9.27 -25.06 4.05
CA TYR A 177 -8.09 -24.83 4.89
C TYR A 177 -6.93 -24.33 4.03
N LEU A 178 -6.36 -23.17 4.37
CA LEU A 178 -5.25 -22.56 3.64
C LEU A 178 -3.96 -23.37 3.82
N GLY A 179 -3.75 -24.35 2.94
CA GLY A 179 -2.57 -25.20 2.90
C GLY A 179 -1.61 -24.81 1.78
N ILE A 180 -1.18 -25.80 1.01
CA ILE A 180 -0.32 -25.60 -0.16
C ILE A 180 -0.93 -24.71 -1.25
N SER A 181 -2.25 -24.50 -1.23
CA SER A 181 -2.98 -23.62 -2.15
C SER A 181 -2.39 -22.20 -2.25
N VAL A 182 -1.90 -21.64 -1.13
CA VAL A 182 -1.28 -20.30 -1.09
C VAL A 182 0.02 -20.27 -1.91
N ALA A 183 0.82 -21.34 -1.83
CA ALA A 183 2.03 -21.49 -2.63
C ALA A 183 1.70 -21.60 -4.13
N VAL A 184 0.71 -22.40 -4.48
CA VAL A 184 0.24 -22.54 -5.88
C VAL A 184 -0.21 -21.19 -6.44
N LEU A 185 -1.03 -20.44 -5.69
CA LEU A 185 -1.54 -19.14 -6.12
C LEU A 185 -0.42 -18.11 -6.29
N THR A 186 0.50 -18.03 -5.33
CA THR A 186 1.62 -17.08 -5.40
C THR A 186 2.55 -17.38 -6.57
N ILE A 187 2.87 -18.66 -6.81
CA ILE A 187 3.67 -19.08 -7.97
C ILE A 187 2.93 -18.74 -9.28
N LEU A 188 1.63 -19.05 -9.37
CA LEU A 188 0.83 -18.72 -10.55
C LEU A 188 0.85 -17.21 -10.83
N MET A 189 0.70 -16.37 -9.80
CA MET A 189 0.82 -14.92 -9.95
C MET A 189 2.21 -14.51 -10.44
N THR A 190 3.28 -15.10 -9.91
CA THR A 190 4.64 -14.81 -10.43
C THR A 190 4.83 -15.23 -11.88
N ILE A 191 4.24 -16.35 -12.31
CA ILE A 191 4.30 -16.80 -13.71
C ILE A 191 3.56 -15.82 -14.62
N ILE A 192 2.36 -15.38 -14.23
CA ILE A 192 1.57 -14.39 -15.00
C ILE A 192 2.35 -13.08 -15.12
N PHE A 193 2.98 -12.62 -14.04
CA PHE A 193 3.86 -11.44 -14.06
C PHE A 193 4.98 -11.59 -15.10
N MET A 194 5.68 -12.73 -15.09
CA MET A 194 6.80 -12.99 -16.01
C MET A 194 6.36 -13.08 -17.47
N LEU A 195 5.20 -13.67 -17.76
CA LEU A 195 4.67 -13.82 -19.12
C LEU A 195 4.12 -12.51 -19.71
N ILE A 196 3.45 -11.70 -18.88
CA ILE A 196 2.73 -10.51 -19.35
C ILE A 196 3.59 -9.25 -19.29
N VAL A 197 4.18 -8.99 -18.12
CA VAL A 197 4.97 -7.77 -17.85
C VAL A 197 6.44 -7.99 -18.15
N GLY A 198 6.98 -9.13 -17.71
CA GLY A 198 8.41 -9.45 -17.80
C GLY A 198 9.28 -8.59 -16.88
N VAL A 199 10.56 -8.94 -16.78
CA VAL A 199 11.53 -8.17 -15.98
C VAL A 199 12.12 -7.05 -16.82
N LYS A 200 11.71 -5.81 -16.53
CA LYS A 200 12.25 -4.60 -17.17
C LYS A 200 13.48 -4.05 -16.42
N ASN A 201 13.53 -4.24 -15.10
CA ASN A 201 14.60 -3.79 -14.22
C ASN A 201 15.15 -4.95 -13.38
N LYS A 202 16.43 -5.29 -13.54
CA LYS A 202 17.10 -6.38 -12.80
C LYS A 202 17.51 -5.95 -11.39
N SER A 203 16.54 -5.51 -10.58
CA SER A 203 16.76 -5.09 -9.20
C SER A 203 16.93 -6.32 -8.29
N PHE A 204 18.09 -6.46 -7.64
CA PHE A 204 18.33 -7.51 -6.63
C PHE A 204 17.24 -7.53 -5.54
N LEU A 205 16.84 -6.35 -5.07
CA LEU A 205 15.80 -6.21 -4.06
C LEU A 205 14.43 -6.71 -4.56
N GLY A 206 14.13 -6.50 -5.84
CA GLY A 206 12.90 -7.00 -6.46
C GLY A 206 12.85 -8.53 -6.46
N TYR A 207 13.94 -9.18 -6.88
CA TYR A 207 14.07 -10.64 -6.82
C TYR A 207 13.98 -11.17 -5.40
N PHE A 208 14.65 -10.51 -4.44
CA PHE A 208 14.60 -10.89 -3.02
C PHE A 208 13.17 -10.89 -2.47
N PHE A 209 12.36 -9.86 -2.76
CA PHE A 209 10.97 -9.81 -2.33
C PHE A 209 10.09 -10.89 -2.98
N VAL A 210 10.22 -11.13 -4.28
CA VAL A 210 9.47 -12.20 -4.97
C VAL A 210 9.83 -13.57 -4.40
N ALA A 211 11.13 -13.85 -4.25
CA ALA A 211 11.61 -15.12 -3.67
C ALA A 211 11.12 -15.30 -2.24
N SER A 212 11.18 -14.24 -1.42
CA SER A 212 10.68 -14.26 -0.04
C SER A 212 9.18 -14.54 0.03
N SER A 213 8.38 -13.97 -0.88
CA SER A 213 6.93 -14.24 -0.95
C SER A 213 6.62 -15.69 -1.31
N ILE A 214 7.37 -16.30 -2.23
CA ILE A 214 7.23 -17.72 -2.58
C ILE A 214 7.65 -18.59 -1.39
N ILE A 215 8.76 -18.28 -0.73
CA ILE A 215 9.21 -19.03 0.45
C ILE A 215 8.15 -18.94 1.55
N LEU A 216 7.67 -17.73 1.88
CA LEU A 216 6.62 -17.55 2.89
C LEU A 216 5.31 -18.27 2.53
N SER A 217 4.94 -18.37 1.26
CA SER A 217 3.69 -19.03 0.90
C SER A 217 3.72 -20.55 1.13
N PHE A 218 4.89 -21.19 1.08
CA PHE A 218 5.05 -22.59 1.47
C PHE A 218 4.82 -22.83 2.97
N THR A 219 4.94 -21.80 3.82
CA THR A 219 4.70 -21.96 5.27
C THR A 219 3.29 -22.43 5.58
N TYR A 220 2.27 -22.06 4.79
CA TYR A 220 0.90 -22.56 4.93
C TYR A 220 0.76 -24.06 4.67
N GLY A 221 1.62 -24.63 3.81
CA GLY A 221 1.66 -26.06 3.54
C GLY A 221 2.49 -26.86 4.57
N ILE A 222 3.27 -26.19 5.42
CA ILE A 222 4.15 -26.85 6.39
C ILE A 222 3.62 -26.66 7.81
N PHE A 223 3.46 -25.40 8.24
CA PHE A 223 3.20 -24.99 9.61
C PHE A 223 1.72 -24.63 9.84
N THR A 224 1.26 -24.83 11.07
CA THR A 224 -0.11 -24.60 11.55
C THR A 224 -0.19 -23.40 12.52
N ASN A 225 0.91 -22.67 12.71
CA ASN A 225 0.96 -21.52 13.59
C ASN A 225 0.05 -20.37 13.13
N GLU A 226 -1.10 -20.22 13.78
CA GLU A 226 -2.10 -19.20 13.46
C GLU A 226 -1.57 -17.77 13.49
N PHE A 227 -0.63 -17.45 14.39
CA PHE A 227 -0.06 -16.10 14.47
C PHE A 227 0.67 -15.73 13.17
N PHE A 228 1.53 -16.62 12.67
CA PHE A 228 2.25 -16.38 11.41
C PHE A 228 1.33 -16.50 10.20
N ARG A 229 0.34 -17.39 10.22
CA ARG A 229 -0.64 -17.49 9.12
C ARG A 229 -1.47 -16.21 8.97
N VAL A 230 -1.86 -15.56 10.05
CA VAL A 230 -2.55 -14.27 9.98
C VAL A 230 -1.62 -13.17 9.44
N LEU A 231 -0.38 -13.09 9.92
CA LEU A 231 0.58 -12.11 9.44
C LEU A 231 0.96 -12.33 7.96
N ASN A 232 1.15 -13.58 7.54
CA ASN A 232 1.54 -13.93 6.17
C ASN A 232 0.46 -13.56 5.15
N LEU A 233 -0.81 -13.48 5.56
CA LEU A 233 -1.90 -12.99 4.71
C LEU A 233 -1.64 -11.56 4.22
N LEU A 234 -0.94 -10.75 5.02
CA LEU A 234 -0.54 -9.38 4.66
C LEU A 234 0.87 -9.32 4.06
N VAL A 235 1.84 -10.01 4.68
CA VAL A 235 3.26 -9.90 4.30
C VAL A 235 3.51 -10.45 2.90
N ILE A 236 2.90 -11.58 2.53
CA ILE A 236 3.09 -12.21 1.21
C ILE A 236 2.68 -11.27 0.06
N PRO A 237 1.44 -10.73 0.01
CA PRO A 237 1.04 -9.85 -1.09
C PRO A 237 1.80 -8.53 -1.10
N ILE A 238 2.07 -7.92 0.06
CA ILE A 238 2.85 -6.68 0.14
C ILE A 238 4.26 -6.89 -0.42
N SER A 239 4.94 -7.96 0.01
CA SER A 239 6.26 -8.34 -0.50
C SER A 239 6.21 -8.65 -1.98
N LEU A 240 5.23 -9.43 -2.45
CA LEU A 240 5.13 -9.88 -3.83
C LEU A 240 4.95 -8.70 -4.79
N PHE A 241 3.99 -7.84 -4.50
CA PHE A 241 3.71 -6.66 -5.32
C PHE A 241 4.82 -5.61 -5.21
N SER A 242 5.49 -5.49 -4.06
CA SER A 242 6.69 -4.67 -3.94
C SER A 242 7.81 -5.18 -4.86
N GLY A 243 7.97 -6.51 -4.94
CA GLY A 243 8.86 -7.17 -5.88
C GLY A 243 8.51 -6.85 -7.34
N PHE A 244 7.24 -7.00 -7.72
CA PHE A 244 6.77 -6.68 -9.08
C PHE A 244 7.02 -5.22 -9.46
N LEU A 245 6.76 -4.26 -8.57
CA LEU A 245 7.06 -2.84 -8.81
C LEU A 245 8.55 -2.62 -9.09
N LEU A 246 9.43 -3.17 -8.24
CA LEU A 246 10.88 -3.00 -8.37
C LEU A 246 11.47 -3.68 -9.61
N LEU A 247 10.86 -4.77 -10.06
CA LEU A 247 11.25 -5.47 -11.30
C LEU A 247 10.69 -4.80 -12.56
N THR A 248 9.65 -3.97 -12.42
CA THR A 248 9.00 -3.27 -13.53
C THR A 248 9.59 -1.86 -13.74
N PHE A 249 9.78 -1.10 -12.66
CA PHE A 249 10.12 0.32 -12.74
C PHE A 249 11.56 0.57 -12.28
N LYS A 250 12.35 1.24 -13.14
CA LYS A 250 13.72 1.67 -12.82
C LYS A 250 13.76 2.93 -11.97
N ASN A 251 12.79 3.83 -12.16
CA ASN A 251 12.78 5.18 -11.57
C ASN A 251 12.21 5.23 -10.15
N ILE A 252 11.67 4.11 -9.64
CA ILE A 252 11.16 4.07 -8.26
C ILE A 252 12.34 3.87 -7.30
N GLU A 253 12.77 4.97 -6.67
CA GLU A 253 13.71 4.87 -5.55
C GLU A 253 13.04 4.17 -4.35
N PHE A 254 13.67 3.11 -3.83
CA PHE A 254 13.21 2.42 -2.61
C PHE A 254 13.51 3.25 -1.34
N LYS A 255 12.73 4.32 -1.17
CA LYS A 255 12.66 5.18 0.02
C LYS A 255 11.28 4.99 0.64
N LEU A 256 11.18 4.91 1.97
CA LEU A 256 9.92 4.62 2.69
C LEU A 256 8.72 5.41 2.15
N ILE A 257 8.82 6.75 2.11
CA ILE A 257 7.71 7.61 1.70
C ILE A 257 7.47 7.52 0.19
N GLY A 258 8.54 7.61 -0.62
CA GLY A 258 8.42 7.59 -2.09
C GLY A 258 7.86 6.26 -2.60
N PHE A 259 8.48 5.17 -2.19
CA PHE A 259 8.05 3.81 -2.52
C PHE A 259 6.65 3.51 -1.99
N GLY A 260 6.34 3.89 -0.74
CA GLY A 260 5.01 3.68 -0.16
C GLY A 260 3.90 4.39 -0.94
N THR A 261 4.15 5.63 -1.37
CA THR A 261 3.18 6.34 -2.24
C THR A 261 3.06 5.70 -3.61
N SER A 262 4.17 5.30 -4.24
CA SER A 262 4.14 4.58 -5.53
C SER A 262 3.40 3.25 -5.42
N PHE A 263 3.58 2.53 -4.31
CA PHE A 263 2.89 1.28 -4.05
C PHE A 263 1.38 1.49 -3.99
N LEU A 264 0.90 2.41 -3.14
CA LEU A 264 -0.53 2.68 -3.01
C LEU A 264 -1.15 3.18 -4.32
N GLU A 265 -0.45 4.07 -5.04
CA GLU A 265 -0.95 4.65 -6.28
C GLU A 265 -1.02 3.62 -7.41
N ILE A 266 0.03 2.82 -7.63
CA ILE A 266 0.11 1.88 -8.76
C ILE A 266 -0.64 0.57 -8.47
N ILE A 267 -0.50 0.02 -7.26
CA ILE A 267 -1.06 -1.29 -6.89
C ILE A 267 -2.53 -1.19 -6.49
N ILE A 268 -2.92 -0.13 -5.77
CA ILE A 268 -4.32 0.02 -5.31
C ILE A 268 -5.07 0.95 -6.26
N GLY A 269 -4.65 2.21 -6.36
CA GLY A 269 -5.40 3.24 -7.09
C GLY A 269 -5.58 2.92 -8.57
N GLN A 270 -4.47 2.67 -9.27
CA GLN A 270 -4.47 2.44 -10.71
C GLN A 270 -4.98 1.04 -11.07
N SER A 271 -4.81 0.04 -10.20
CA SER A 271 -5.42 -1.28 -10.37
C SER A 271 -6.94 -1.20 -10.36
N LEU A 272 -7.53 -0.52 -9.36
CA LEU A 272 -8.98 -0.28 -9.32
C LEU A 272 -9.45 0.49 -10.56
N SER A 273 -8.74 1.56 -10.95
CA SER A 273 -9.08 2.33 -12.14
C SER A 273 -9.03 1.49 -13.42
N ASN A 274 -8.01 0.64 -13.59
CA ASN A 274 -7.83 -0.20 -14.77
C ASN A 274 -8.75 -1.42 -14.81
N SER A 275 -9.26 -1.88 -13.67
CA SER A 275 -10.22 -2.99 -13.61
C SER A 275 -11.45 -2.73 -14.51
N THR A 276 -11.86 -1.46 -14.64
CA THR A 276 -13.00 -1.06 -15.47
C THR A 276 -12.72 -1.09 -16.98
N LYS A 277 -11.48 -1.36 -17.42
CA LYS A 277 -11.09 -1.40 -18.85
C LYS A 277 -11.34 -2.75 -19.53
N ILE A 278 -11.75 -3.78 -18.80
CA ILE A 278 -12.08 -5.09 -19.39
C ILE A 278 -13.10 -4.98 -20.54
N PRO A 279 -14.23 -4.26 -20.39
CA PRO A 279 -15.22 -4.13 -21.46
C PRO A 279 -14.70 -3.35 -22.67
N SER A 280 -13.84 -2.34 -22.46
CA SER A 280 -13.29 -1.56 -23.57
C SER A 280 -12.29 -2.36 -24.40
N VAL A 281 -11.42 -3.15 -23.74
CA VAL A 281 -10.51 -4.08 -24.43
C VAL A 281 -11.30 -5.11 -25.24
N LEU A 282 -12.32 -5.73 -24.63
CA LEU A 282 -13.19 -6.70 -25.33
C LEU A 282 -13.90 -6.06 -26.54
N ARG A 283 -14.45 -4.85 -26.37
CA ARG A 283 -15.11 -4.10 -27.45
C ARG A 283 -14.15 -3.77 -28.59
N GLU A 284 -12.91 -3.41 -28.29
CA GLU A 284 -11.91 -3.10 -29.30
C GLU A 284 -11.41 -4.33 -30.05
N THR A 285 -11.25 -5.46 -29.38
CA THR A 285 -10.95 -6.74 -30.06
C THR A 285 -12.08 -7.16 -30.99
N LEU A 286 -13.34 -6.93 -30.58
CA LEU A 286 -14.51 -7.15 -31.44
C LEU A 286 -14.55 -6.18 -32.64
N LYS A 287 -14.07 -4.93 -32.48
CA LYS A 287 -14.02 -3.92 -33.55
C LYS A 287 -12.83 -4.08 -34.50
N LYS A 288 -11.64 -4.48 -34.00
CA LYS A 288 -10.44 -4.78 -34.81
C LYS A 288 -10.62 -6.03 -35.67
N GLY A 289 -11.64 -6.85 -35.38
CA GLY A 289 -12.18 -7.85 -36.28
C GLY A 289 -12.85 -7.30 -37.56
N ASN A 290 -12.66 -6.02 -37.90
CA ASN A 290 -12.94 -5.47 -39.24
C ASN A 290 -11.79 -5.79 -40.23
N ILE A 291 -11.57 -7.08 -40.48
CA ILE A 291 -11.05 -7.52 -41.78
C ILE A 291 -12.30 -7.85 -42.60
N LYS A 292 -12.43 -7.19 -43.76
CA LYS A 292 -13.38 -7.44 -44.87
C LYS A 292 -14.55 -8.39 -44.55
N LYS A 293 -15.79 -7.86 -44.54
CA LYS A 293 -17.10 -8.54 -44.65
C LYS A 293 -17.04 -10.07 -44.89
N GLU A 294 -16.59 -10.87 -43.93
CA GLU A 294 -16.60 -12.33 -44.06
C GLU A 294 -16.26 -13.05 -42.73
N ASN A 295 -16.86 -12.63 -41.60
CA ASN A 295 -16.88 -13.51 -40.43
C ASN A 295 -17.99 -13.16 -39.41
N ASN A 296 -19.24 -13.46 -39.80
CA ASN A 296 -20.35 -13.64 -38.84
C ASN A 296 -20.11 -14.86 -37.93
N HIS A 297 -19.17 -15.75 -38.25
CA HIS A 297 -19.00 -17.02 -37.55
C HIS A 297 -18.58 -16.86 -36.08
N ILE A 298 -17.70 -15.93 -35.71
CA ILE A 298 -17.26 -15.79 -34.30
C ILE A 298 -18.36 -15.20 -33.42
N LYS A 299 -19.13 -14.23 -33.93
CA LYS A 299 -20.30 -13.68 -33.25
C LYS A 299 -21.40 -14.75 -33.12
N SER A 300 -21.60 -15.55 -34.16
CA SER A 300 -22.51 -16.70 -34.13
C SER A 300 -22.02 -17.81 -33.19
N ILE A 301 -20.71 -18.03 -33.06
CA ILE A 301 -20.13 -18.98 -32.10
C ILE A 301 -20.35 -18.47 -30.67
N LEU A 302 -20.09 -17.19 -30.37
CA LEU A 302 -20.31 -16.61 -29.04
C LEU A 302 -21.79 -16.58 -28.65
N ILE A 303 -22.67 -16.18 -29.57
CA ILE A 303 -24.13 -16.23 -29.37
C ILE A 303 -24.60 -17.68 -29.24
N GLY A 304 -24.08 -18.58 -30.08
CA GLY A 304 -24.36 -20.01 -30.02
C GLY A 304 -23.94 -20.63 -28.69
N LEU A 305 -22.79 -20.24 -28.16
CA LEU A 305 -22.26 -20.72 -26.87
C LEU A 305 -23.07 -20.15 -25.70
N LEU A 306 -23.48 -18.89 -25.78
CA LEU A 306 -24.30 -18.23 -24.77
C LEU A 306 -25.74 -18.78 -24.73
N ILE A 307 -26.29 -19.19 -25.88
CA ILE A 307 -27.57 -19.89 -25.99
C ILE A 307 -27.43 -21.37 -25.61
N SER A 308 -26.29 -22.01 -25.93
CA SER A 308 -26.09 -23.43 -25.64
C SER A 308 -25.87 -23.70 -24.16
N ILE A 309 -25.29 -22.77 -23.38
CA ILE A 309 -25.10 -22.96 -21.94
C ILE A 309 -26.43 -23.27 -21.21
N PRO A 310 -27.47 -22.43 -21.27
CA PRO A 310 -28.75 -22.72 -20.61
C PRO A 310 -29.41 -23.96 -21.21
N LEU A 311 -29.29 -24.19 -22.52
CA LEU A 311 -29.85 -25.37 -23.17
C LEU A 311 -29.16 -26.67 -22.69
N ILE A 312 -27.83 -26.70 -22.57
CA ILE A 312 -27.04 -27.83 -22.06
C ILE A 312 -27.36 -28.09 -20.60
N ILE A 313 -27.59 -27.05 -19.80
CA ILE A 313 -28.00 -27.20 -18.40
C ILE A 313 -29.39 -27.86 -18.34
N ILE A 314 -30.36 -27.36 -19.12
CA ILE A 314 -31.72 -27.92 -19.16
C ILE A 314 -31.68 -29.37 -19.65
N LEU A 315 -30.99 -29.65 -20.76
CA LEU A 315 -30.84 -30.99 -21.31
C LEU A 315 -30.09 -31.90 -20.34
N GLY A 316 -29.05 -31.42 -19.69
CA GLY A 316 -28.29 -32.17 -18.69
C GLY A 316 -29.15 -32.56 -17.48
N ILE A 317 -30.01 -31.67 -17.00
CA ILE A 317 -30.98 -31.96 -15.92
C ILE A 317 -32.02 -32.98 -16.41
N LEU A 318 -32.54 -32.83 -17.63
CA LEU A 318 -33.53 -33.74 -18.20
C LEU A 318 -32.96 -35.16 -18.39
N LEU A 319 -31.74 -35.24 -18.91
CA LEU A 319 -30.99 -36.49 -19.10
C LEU A 319 -30.62 -37.12 -17.76
N ALA A 320 -30.26 -36.33 -16.75
CA ALA A 320 -30.02 -36.83 -15.39
C ALA A 320 -31.30 -37.35 -14.72
N GLY A 321 -32.48 -36.88 -15.14
CA GLY A 321 -33.76 -37.45 -14.72
C GLY A 321 -34.15 -38.72 -15.48
N ALA A 322 -33.54 -38.98 -16.64
CA ALA A 322 -33.88 -40.11 -17.51
C ALA A 322 -32.99 -41.35 -17.31
N ASP A 323 -31.75 -41.17 -16.83
CA ASP A 323 -30.78 -42.25 -16.63
C ASP A 323 -30.01 -42.08 -15.30
N GLU A 324 -30.10 -43.09 -14.44
CA GLU A 324 -29.46 -43.10 -13.11
C GLU A 324 -27.93 -43.10 -13.18
N ILE A 325 -27.31 -43.73 -14.19
CA ILE A 325 -25.85 -43.76 -14.36
C ILE A 325 -25.37 -42.37 -14.78
N PHE A 326 -26.08 -41.73 -15.72
CA PHE A 326 -25.77 -40.38 -16.14
C PHE A 326 -25.94 -39.39 -14.97
N SER A 327 -27.02 -39.52 -14.20
CA SER A 327 -27.26 -38.75 -12.97
C SER A 327 -26.12 -38.89 -11.97
N TYR A 328 -25.61 -40.11 -11.75
CA TYR A 328 -24.48 -40.37 -10.88
C TYR A 328 -23.20 -39.64 -11.32
N TYR A 329 -22.86 -39.69 -12.61
CA TYR A 329 -21.70 -38.96 -13.13
C TYR A 329 -21.89 -37.44 -13.07
N LEU A 330 -23.09 -36.95 -13.37
CA LEU A 330 -23.40 -35.53 -13.35
C LEU A 330 -23.35 -34.98 -11.91
N ALA A 331 -23.93 -35.69 -10.94
CA ALA A 331 -23.83 -35.39 -9.51
C ALA A 331 -22.37 -35.42 -9.01
N ASN A 332 -21.54 -36.35 -9.51
CA ASN A 332 -20.12 -36.38 -9.19
C ASN A 332 -19.37 -35.14 -9.70
N ILE A 333 -19.68 -34.64 -10.90
CA ILE A 333 -19.09 -33.41 -11.44
C ILE A 333 -19.42 -32.21 -10.55
N TRP A 334 -20.68 -32.07 -10.12
CA TRP A 334 -21.10 -31.01 -9.18
C TRP A 334 -20.39 -31.11 -7.82
N ARG A 335 -20.19 -32.34 -7.33
CA ARG A 335 -19.44 -32.62 -6.10
C ARG A 335 -17.95 -32.25 -6.21
N TYR A 336 -17.32 -32.45 -7.38
CA TYR A 336 -15.94 -32.00 -7.64
C TYR A 336 -15.79 -30.46 -7.70
N LEU A 337 -16.87 -29.76 -8.05
CA LEU A 337 -16.95 -28.29 -7.98
C LEU A 337 -17.29 -27.79 -6.56
N ASN A 338 -17.56 -28.69 -5.62
CA ASN A 338 -17.88 -28.40 -4.22
C ASN A 338 -19.05 -27.39 -4.08
N ILE A 339 -20.07 -27.57 -4.92
CA ILE A 339 -21.29 -26.76 -4.94
C ILE A 339 -22.35 -27.54 -4.15
N GLU A 340 -22.37 -27.33 -2.83
CA GLU A 340 -23.38 -27.93 -1.96
C GLU A 340 -24.69 -27.12 -1.98
N ASN A 341 -24.62 -25.80 -2.28
CA ASN A 341 -25.75 -24.88 -2.31
C ASN A 341 -25.62 -23.81 -3.42
N ILE A 342 -26.74 -23.37 -3.99
CA ILE A 342 -26.75 -22.32 -5.04
C ILE A 342 -26.22 -20.97 -4.52
N TYR A 343 -26.46 -20.67 -3.24
CA TYR A 343 -25.94 -19.48 -2.57
C TYR A 343 -24.40 -19.47 -2.49
N ASP A 344 -23.80 -20.63 -2.18
CA ASP A 344 -22.35 -20.79 -2.11
C ASP A 344 -21.72 -20.68 -3.50
N PHE A 345 -22.37 -21.22 -4.53
CA PHE A 345 -21.96 -21.02 -5.91
C PHE A 345 -21.99 -19.54 -6.32
N ILE A 346 -23.08 -18.82 -6.05
CA ILE A 346 -23.21 -17.39 -6.37
C ILE A 346 -22.12 -16.59 -5.64
N LEU A 347 -21.89 -16.87 -4.36
CA LEU A 347 -20.87 -16.19 -3.56
C LEU A 347 -19.46 -16.45 -4.11
N LYS A 348 -19.11 -17.71 -4.39
CA LYS A 348 -17.83 -18.09 -5.01
C LYS A 348 -17.64 -17.45 -6.38
N ALA A 349 -18.71 -17.35 -7.19
CA ALA A 349 -18.68 -16.71 -8.49
C ALA A 349 -18.45 -15.19 -8.37
N ILE A 350 -19.13 -14.51 -7.43
CA ILE A 350 -18.94 -13.08 -7.17
C ILE A 350 -17.49 -12.81 -6.74
N ILE A 351 -16.94 -13.61 -5.82
CA ILE A 351 -15.54 -13.46 -5.38
C ILE A 351 -14.56 -13.71 -6.54
N ALA A 352 -14.78 -14.76 -7.33
CA ALA A 352 -13.95 -15.04 -8.50
C ALA A 352 -13.93 -13.87 -9.49
N ILE A 353 -15.10 -13.26 -9.74
CA ILE A 353 -15.23 -12.08 -10.60
C ILE A 353 -14.46 -10.89 -10.01
N ILE A 354 -14.67 -10.56 -8.73
CA ILE A 354 -13.96 -9.44 -8.08
C ILE A 354 -12.45 -9.61 -8.20
N ILE A 355 -11.95 -10.81 -7.95
CA ILE A 355 -10.51 -11.11 -8.00
C ILE A 355 -9.99 -11.06 -9.42
N MET A 356 -10.74 -11.58 -10.41
CA MET A 356 -10.40 -11.45 -11.82
C MET A 356 -10.21 -9.96 -12.19
N PHE A 357 -11.15 -9.09 -11.81
CA PHE A 357 -11.08 -7.66 -12.08
C PHE A 357 -9.85 -6.99 -11.43
N LEU A 358 -9.55 -7.33 -10.17
CA LEU A 358 -8.39 -6.81 -9.44
C LEU A 358 -7.06 -7.29 -10.05
N VAL A 359 -6.96 -8.57 -10.38
CA VAL A 359 -5.77 -9.17 -10.99
C VAL A 359 -5.52 -8.58 -12.37
N PHE A 360 -6.56 -8.45 -13.19
CA PHE A 360 -6.47 -7.78 -14.49
C PHE A 360 -6.02 -6.32 -14.32
N GLY A 361 -6.65 -5.57 -13.42
CA GLY A 361 -6.32 -4.17 -13.14
C GLY A 361 -4.86 -3.99 -12.74
N LEU A 362 -4.33 -4.89 -11.90
CA LEU A 362 -2.97 -4.87 -11.40
C LEU A 362 -1.96 -5.11 -12.53
N TYR A 363 -2.11 -6.17 -13.31
CA TYR A 363 -1.18 -6.46 -14.41
C TYR A 363 -1.29 -5.46 -15.55
N TYR A 364 -2.50 -4.96 -15.84
CA TYR A 364 -2.67 -3.85 -16.78
C TYR A 364 -1.96 -2.59 -16.28
N SER A 365 -2.03 -2.30 -14.97
CA SER A 365 -1.30 -1.20 -14.34
C SER A 365 0.21 -1.37 -14.54
N LEU A 366 0.79 -2.50 -14.14
CA LEU A 366 2.22 -2.76 -14.27
C LEU A 366 2.72 -2.72 -15.71
N ASN A 367 1.92 -3.15 -16.67
CA ASN A 367 2.35 -3.19 -18.07
C ASN A 367 2.27 -1.83 -18.76
N CYS A 368 1.23 -1.04 -18.47
CA CYS A 368 0.84 0.13 -19.26
C CYS A 368 1.03 1.47 -18.53
N THR A 369 1.45 1.45 -17.28
CA THR A 369 1.87 2.68 -16.60
C THR A 369 3.35 2.88 -16.84
N GLU A 370 3.73 4.09 -17.22
CA GLU A 370 5.11 4.54 -17.13
C GLU A 370 5.25 5.53 -15.98
N VAL A 371 6.30 5.32 -15.18
CA VAL A 371 6.65 6.21 -14.07
C VAL A 371 7.71 7.17 -14.59
N ARG A 372 7.29 8.42 -14.87
CA ARG A 372 8.21 9.50 -15.24
C ARG A 372 8.83 10.09 -13.97
N ASP A 373 10.08 10.57 -14.11
CA ASP A 373 10.78 11.27 -13.03
C ASP A 373 9.99 12.53 -12.67
N VAL A 374 9.34 12.51 -11.51
CA VAL A 374 8.87 13.74 -10.88
C VAL A 374 9.99 14.24 -10.03
N GLN A 375 10.31 15.53 -10.17
CA GLN A 375 11.17 16.25 -9.26
C GLN A 375 10.88 15.77 -7.84
N ASN A 376 11.89 15.11 -7.25
CA ASN A 376 11.97 14.94 -5.81
C ASN A 376 11.82 16.36 -5.27
N ASN A 377 10.63 16.70 -4.77
CA ASN A 377 10.52 17.78 -3.82
C ASN A 377 11.40 17.30 -2.68
N SER A 378 12.65 17.74 -2.67
CA SER A 378 13.49 17.65 -1.50
C SER A 378 12.62 18.19 -0.38
N ILE A 379 12.27 17.34 0.58
CA ILE A 379 11.59 17.79 1.78
C ILE A 379 12.40 18.99 2.24
N LYS A 380 11.75 20.16 2.30
CA LYS A 380 12.46 21.38 2.65
C LYS A 380 13.19 21.09 3.97
N LYS A 381 14.49 21.32 3.96
CA LYS A 381 15.32 21.10 5.13
C LYS A 381 15.11 22.29 6.03
N ASP A 382 14.07 22.22 6.83
CA ASP A 382 13.55 23.38 7.58
C ASP A 382 14.23 23.55 8.95
N PHE A 383 14.95 22.55 9.44
CA PHE A 383 15.52 22.62 10.79
C PHE A 383 16.89 23.30 10.82
N ASN A 384 16.98 24.32 11.68
CA ASN A 384 18.23 25.01 11.97
C ASN A 384 19.22 24.04 12.65
N SER A 385 20.42 23.91 12.08
CA SER A 385 21.49 23.03 12.58
C SER A 385 21.83 23.28 14.05
N THR A 386 21.81 24.53 14.50
CA THR A 386 22.19 24.89 15.88
C THR A 386 21.20 24.32 16.90
N THR A 387 19.90 24.43 16.64
CA THR A 387 18.84 23.88 17.51
C THR A 387 18.91 22.35 17.60
N ILE A 388 19.25 21.68 16.50
CA ILE A 388 19.41 20.22 16.50
C ILE A 388 20.62 19.81 17.32
N ILE A 389 21.75 20.52 17.18
CA ILE A 389 22.97 20.21 17.95
C ILE A 389 22.72 20.37 19.45
N THR A 390 22.05 21.43 19.90
CA THR A 390 21.76 21.62 21.33
C THR A 390 20.88 20.49 21.88
N ILE A 391 19.83 20.10 21.16
CA ILE A 391 18.97 18.96 21.53
C ILE A 391 19.78 17.66 21.61
N LEU A 392 20.61 17.38 20.61
CA LEU A 392 21.41 16.15 20.56
C LEU A 392 22.44 16.09 21.70
N ILE A 393 23.06 17.22 22.07
CA ILE A 393 24.00 17.27 23.20
C ILE A 393 23.28 16.97 24.50
N SER A 394 22.13 17.60 24.77
CA SER A 394 21.35 17.37 25.99
C SER A 394 20.92 15.90 26.12
N ILE A 395 20.44 15.30 25.03
CA ILE A 395 20.07 13.88 25.00
C ILE A 395 21.29 12.98 25.20
N THR A 396 22.42 13.33 24.59
CA THR A 396 23.68 12.57 24.73
C THR A 396 24.13 12.54 26.20
N ILE A 397 24.10 13.67 26.89
CA ILE A 397 24.47 13.75 28.32
C ILE A 397 23.54 12.86 29.16
N LEU A 398 22.23 12.97 28.95
CA LEU A 398 21.25 12.13 29.64
C LEU A 398 21.52 10.64 29.43
N TYR A 399 21.77 10.23 28.19
CA TYR A 399 22.03 8.84 27.84
C TYR A 399 23.38 8.35 28.35
N LEU A 400 24.41 9.20 28.42
CA LEU A 400 25.68 8.84 29.06
C LEU A 400 25.50 8.54 30.55
N VAL A 401 24.74 9.38 31.26
CA VAL A 401 24.42 9.14 32.67
C VAL A 401 23.63 7.84 32.83
N PHE A 402 22.60 7.64 32.00
CA PHE A 402 21.78 6.43 32.02
C PHE A 402 22.60 5.16 31.75
N THR A 403 23.42 5.15 30.68
CA THR A 403 24.28 4.03 30.33
C THR A 403 25.34 3.77 31.40
N LYS A 404 25.90 4.80 32.03
CA LYS A 404 26.83 4.64 33.16
C LYS A 404 26.18 3.88 34.32
N ILE A 405 24.94 4.25 34.68
CA ILE A 405 24.17 3.54 35.71
C ILE A 405 23.92 2.09 35.27
N GLN A 406 23.44 1.86 34.03
CA GLN A 406 23.21 0.51 33.50
C GLN A 406 24.44 -0.38 33.57
N ILE A 407 25.61 0.12 33.18
CA ILE A 407 26.84 -0.66 33.17
C ILE A 407 27.25 -1.06 34.60
N SER A 408 27.10 -0.15 35.56
CA SER A 408 27.50 -0.37 36.95
C SER A 408 26.81 -1.56 37.60
N TYR A 409 25.51 -1.75 37.38
CA TYR A 409 24.76 -2.82 38.04
C TYR A 409 24.56 -4.05 37.13
N LEU A 410 24.40 -3.86 35.82
CA LEU A 410 24.02 -4.94 34.90
C LEU A 410 25.22 -5.78 34.43
N TYR A 411 26.34 -5.13 34.10
CA TYR A 411 27.50 -5.81 33.52
C TYR A 411 28.63 -6.05 34.52
N LEU A 412 28.87 -5.11 35.44
CA LEU A 412 29.98 -5.19 36.40
C LEU A 412 29.62 -6.05 37.62
N ASN A 413 28.66 -5.60 38.42
CA ASN A 413 28.43 -6.21 39.74
C ASN A 413 27.51 -7.44 39.70
N LYS A 414 26.71 -7.62 38.64
CA LYS A 414 25.66 -8.66 38.51
C LYS A 414 24.79 -8.84 39.77
N ALA A 415 24.74 -7.84 40.63
CA ALA A 415 24.08 -7.84 41.92
C ALA A 415 23.11 -6.66 41.90
N LEU A 416 21.83 -6.96 42.10
CA LEU A 416 20.82 -5.91 42.22
C LEU A 416 21.05 -5.14 43.53
N PRO A 417 20.70 -3.83 43.57
CA PRO A 417 20.66 -3.09 44.82
C PRO A 417 19.80 -3.82 45.86
N ALA A 418 20.18 -3.73 47.15
CA ALA A 418 19.48 -4.39 48.23
C ALA A 418 17.98 -4.02 48.22
N GLY A 419 17.11 -5.04 48.15
CA GLY A 419 15.65 -4.89 48.11
C GLY A 419 14.98 -5.15 46.74
N PHE A 420 15.73 -5.44 45.69
CA PHE A 420 15.16 -5.84 44.39
C PHE A 420 15.37 -7.32 44.09
N ASN A 421 14.30 -8.02 43.71
CA ASN A 421 14.38 -9.39 43.20
C ASN A 421 14.68 -9.40 41.68
N PHE A 422 15.39 -10.42 41.19
CA PHE A 422 15.70 -10.56 39.76
C PHE A 422 14.42 -10.65 38.90
N ALA A 423 13.38 -11.28 39.42
CA ALA A 423 12.08 -11.39 38.76
C ALA A 423 11.40 -10.02 38.55
N ASP A 424 11.43 -9.12 39.54
CA ASP A 424 10.86 -7.78 39.45
C ASP A 424 11.66 -6.90 38.47
N TYR A 425 12.99 -6.99 38.55
CA TYR A 425 13.88 -6.27 37.63
C TYR A 425 13.73 -6.70 36.16
N ALA A 426 13.45 -7.98 35.92
CA ALA A 426 13.29 -8.54 34.58
C ALA A 426 12.00 -8.06 33.90
N ARG A 427 10.92 -7.85 34.66
CA ARG A 427 9.62 -7.40 34.15
C ARG A 427 9.56 -5.89 33.94
N ASP A 428 10.18 -5.12 34.84
CA ASP A 428 10.09 -3.67 34.83
C ASP A 428 11.14 -3.01 33.93
N GLY A 429 10.74 -1.96 33.21
CA GLY A 429 11.65 -1.16 32.39
C GLY A 429 12.04 -1.77 31.05
N PHE A 430 11.79 -3.07 30.80
CA PHE A 430 12.09 -3.73 29.53
C PHE A 430 11.39 -3.06 28.34
N PHE A 431 10.06 -2.89 28.42
CA PHE A 431 9.27 -2.29 27.35
C PHE A 431 9.65 -0.82 27.12
N GLN A 432 10.00 -0.10 28.19
CA GLN A 432 10.49 1.27 28.13
C GLN A 432 11.82 1.35 27.37
N LEU A 433 12.74 0.40 27.59
CA LEU A 433 14.00 0.33 26.84
C LEU A 433 13.76 0.07 25.35
N VAL A 434 12.90 -0.88 25.00
CA VAL A 434 12.56 -1.16 23.60
C VAL A 434 11.89 0.06 22.96
N ALA A 435 10.98 0.74 23.67
CA ALA A 435 10.36 1.97 23.19
C ALA A 435 11.38 3.08 22.94
N LEU A 436 12.34 3.28 23.85
CA LEU A 436 13.45 4.23 23.68
C LEU A 436 14.30 3.90 22.44
N VAL A 437 14.59 2.62 22.19
CA VAL A 437 15.31 2.18 20.99
C VAL A 437 14.55 2.55 19.72
N ILE A 438 13.22 2.33 19.68
CA ILE A 438 12.37 2.70 18.54
C ILE A 438 12.34 4.22 18.33
N VAL A 439 12.18 4.99 19.41
CA VAL A 439 12.15 6.46 19.38
C VAL A 439 13.48 6.99 18.84
N ASN A 440 14.61 6.48 19.34
CA ASN A 440 15.94 6.91 18.90
C ASN A 440 16.23 6.55 17.45
N LEU A 441 15.89 5.33 17.02
CA LEU A 441 16.03 4.92 15.62
C LEU A 441 15.22 5.84 14.68
N SER A 442 13.99 6.16 15.06
CA SER A 442 13.10 7.04 14.30
C SER A 442 13.61 8.48 14.26
N MET A 443 13.98 9.01 15.43
CA MET A 443 14.51 10.36 15.62
C MET A 443 15.77 10.57 14.77
N ILE A 444 16.76 9.69 14.88
CA ILE A 444 18.03 9.82 14.14
C ILE A 444 17.76 9.73 12.64
N THR A 445 16.89 8.83 12.19
CA THR A 445 16.54 8.71 10.77
C THR A 445 15.86 9.98 10.24
N ILE A 446 14.91 10.55 10.98
CA ILE A 446 14.19 11.77 10.59
C ILE A 446 15.13 12.99 10.60
N MET A 447 15.90 13.17 11.68
CA MET A 447 16.80 14.31 11.82
C MET A 447 17.92 14.27 10.77
N ASN A 448 18.55 13.12 10.54
CA ASN A 448 19.58 12.97 9.53
C ASN A 448 19.02 13.28 8.12
N PHE A 449 17.76 12.96 7.86
CA PHE A 449 17.11 13.26 6.58
C PHE A 449 16.74 14.75 6.42
N LYS A 450 16.22 15.40 7.47
CA LYS A 450 15.70 16.78 7.41
C LYS A 450 16.74 17.87 7.69
N THR A 451 17.92 17.54 8.21
CA THR A 451 18.93 18.55 8.57
C THR A 451 19.71 19.02 7.35
N SER A 452 19.80 20.33 7.15
CA SER A 452 20.76 20.93 6.21
C SER A 452 21.98 21.39 6.97
N ALA A 453 23.14 20.82 6.64
CA ALA A 453 24.41 21.30 7.16
C ALA A 453 25.05 22.20 6.10
N ASN A 454 25.12 23.50 6.39
CA ASN A 454 25.73 24.49 5.47
C ASN A 454 27.25 24.29 5.31
N ASN A 455 27.91 23.73 6.32
CA ASN A 455 29.37 23.53 6.35
C ASN A 455 29.76 22.09 6.72
N ARG A 456 30.89 21.61 6.17
CA ARG A 456 31.43 20.25 6.42
C ARG A 456 31.71 19.98 7.90
N ARG A 457 32.17 20.98 8.66
CA ARG A 457 32.42 20.86 10.11
C ARG A 457 31.13 20.58 10.89
N VAL A 458 30.07 21.34 10.62
CA VAL A 458 28.75 21.16 11.26
C VAL A 458 28.19 19.78 10.95
N LYS A 459 28.31 19.32 9.70
CA LYS A 459 27.91 17.97 9.29
C LYS A 459 28.67 16.88 10.06
N ASN A 460 29.98 17.03 10.25
CA ASN A 460 30.78 16.08 11.00
C ASN A 460 30.38 16.06 12.49
N VAL A 461 30.13 17.21 13.10
CA VAL A 461 29.66 17.29 14.50
C VAL A 461 28.31 16.57 14.65
N LEU A 462 27.36 16.84 13.76
CA LEU A 462 26.06 16.16 13.74
C LEU A 462 26.22 14.64 13.58
N ASN A 463 27.02 14.20 12.62
CA ASN A 463 27.28 12.78 12.37
C ASN A 463 27.94 12.09 13.58
N SER A 464 28.87 12.77 14.28
CA SER A 464 29.46 12.26 15.51
C SER A 464 28.41 12.12 16.62
N LEU A 465 27.57 13.13 16.83
CA LEU A 465 26.49 13.06 17.83
C LEU A 465 25.49 11.94 17.52
N TYR A 466 25.06 11.81 16.26
CA TYR A 466 24.20 10.70 15.83
C TYR A 466 24.87 9.34 16.09
N SER A 467 26.17 9.23 15.82
CA SER A 467 26.93 7.99 16.04
C SER A 467 26.99 7.65 17.54
N ILE A 468 27.29 8.62 18.40
CA ILE A 468 27.34 8.43 19.85
C ILE A 468 25.98 7.98 20.38
N ILE A 469 24.90 8.68 20.03
CA ILE A 469 23.54 8.30 20.46
C ILE A 469 23.17 6.91 19.94
N THR A 470 23.54 6.57 18.70
CA THR A 470 23.30 5.24 18.13
C THR A 470 24.01 4.16 18.95
N VAL A 471 25.27 4.36 19.33
CA VAL A 471 26.03 3.42 20.18
C VAL A 471 25.38 3.26 21.55
N LEU A 472 24.98 4.36 22.21
CA LEU A 472 24.26 4.30 23.48
C LEU A 472 22.92 3.56 23.34
N THR A 473 22.21 3.75 22.22
CA THR A 473 20.95 3.07 21.94
C THR A 473 21.14 1.57 21.69
N ILE A 474 22.22 1.17 21.01
CA ILE A 474 22.58 -0.25 20.87
C ILE A 474 22.82 -0.88 22.25
N ASN A 475 23.48 -0.17 23.16
CA ASN A 475 23.66 -0.64 24.54
C ASN A 475 22.31 -0.81 25.27
N MET A 476 21.36 0.12 25.09
CA MET A 476 20.00 -0.01 25.62
C MET A 476 19.28 -1.25 25.05
N GLY A 477 19.44 -1.53 23.75
CA GLY A 477 18.89 -2.73 23.11
C GLY A 477 19.51 -4.02 23.65
N ALA A 478 20.82 -4.05 23.89
CA ALA A 478 21.50 -5.18 24.53
C ALA A 478 21.02 -5.38 25.98
N SER A 479 20.83 -4.30 26.73
CA SER A 479 20.26 -4.32 28.08
C SER A 479 18.84 -4.88 28.08
N ALA A 480 18.00 -4.51 27.10
CA ALA A 480 16.66 -5.04 26.94
C ALA A 480 16.67 -6.55 26.63
N ILE A 481 17.57 -7.02 25.74
CA ILE A 481 17.72 -8.46 25.45
C ILE A 481 18.12 -9.22 26.72
N TYR A 482 19.06 -8.70 27.49
CA TYR A 482 19.49 -9.31 28.75
C TYR A 482 18.33 -9.42 29.76
N LYS A 483 17.54 -8.36 29.92
CA LYS A 483 16.32 -8.40 30.76
C LYS A 483 15.32 -9.44 30.29
N MET A 484 15.10 -9.55 28.97
CA MET A 484 14.20 -10.56 28.41
C MET A 484 14.70 -11.99 28.68
N ASN A 485 16.02 -12.22 28.62
CA ASN A 485 16.61 -13.51 28.96
C ASN A 485 16.37 -13.86 30.43
N LEU A 486 16.61 -12.93 31.37
CA LEU A 486 16.27 -13.14 32.78
C LEU A 486 14.78 -13.43 32.96
N TYR A 487 13.92 -12.74 32.20
CA TYR A 487 12.47 -12.96 32.28
C TYR A 487 12.07 -14.36 31.77
N ILE A 488 12.73 -14.84 30.70
CA ILE A 488 12.55 -16.20 30.17
C ILE A 488 13.11 -17.25 31.13
N GLU A 489 14.25 -16.98 31.74
CA GLU A 489 14.84 -17.86 32.74
C GLU A 489 13.87 -18.05 33.90
N GLU A 490 13.25 -16.98 34.41
CA GLU A 490 12.30 -17.06 35.53
C GLU A 490 10.95 -17.69 35.18
N PHE A 491 10.31 -17.28 34.10
CA PHE A 491 8.91 -17.64 33.80
C PHE A 491 8.77 -18.54 32.57
N GLY A 492 9.85 -19.09 32.05
CA GLY A 492 9.88 -19.95 30.86
C GLY A 492 9.71 -19.21 29.53
N TYR A 493 9.68 -19.98 28.45
CA TYR A 493 9.50 -19.49 27.08
C TYR A 493 8.03 -19.26 26.76
N THR A 494 7.75 -18.14 26.08
CA THR A 494 6.45 -17.88 25.46
C THR A 494 6.65 -17.26 24.09
N ARG A 495 5.62 -17.37 23.23
CA ARG A 495 5.63 -16.80 21.88
C ARG A 495 5.91 -15.30 21.89
N LEU A 496 5.28 -14.56 22.80
CA LEU A 496 5.46 -13.11 22.90
C LEU A 496 6.91 -12.74 23.30
N ARG A 497 7.50 -13.43 24.28
CA ARG A 497 8.89 -13.17 24.72
C ARG A 497 9.89 -13.38 23.58
N ILE A 498 9.75 -14.49 22.83
CA ILE A 498 10.62 -14.79 21.67
C ILE A 498 10.45 -13.76 20.56
N LEU A 499 9.20 -13.41 20.20
CA LEU A 499 8.93 -12.44 19.14
C LEU A 499 9.47 -11.05 19.48
N VAL A 500 9.27 -10.61 20.72
CA VAL A 500 9.76 -9.32 21.21
C VAL A 500 11.29 -9.30 21.27
N GLN A 501 11.93 -10.40 21.65
CA GLN A 501 13.39 -10.53 21.60
C GLN A 501 13.91 -10.46 20.16
N ALA A 502 13.30 -11.18 19.23
CA ALA A 502 13.68 -11.14 17.82
C ALA A 502 13.48 -9.74 17.21
N PHE A 503 12.41 -9.05 17.58
CA PHE A 503 12.17 -7.66 17.19
C PHE A 503 13.22 -6.71 17.76
N THR A 504 13.63 -6.91 19.01
CA THR A 504 14.72 -6.11 19.64
C THR A 504 16.06 -6.35 18.93
N VAL A 505 16.35 -7.60 18.54
CA VAL A 505 17.53 -7.94 17.72
C VAL A 505 17.48 -7.24 16.37
N PHE A 506 16.31 -7.23 15.70
CA PHE A 506 16.11 -6.49 14.45
C PHE A 506 16.39 -4.98 14.61
N LEU A 507 15.92 -4.37 15.70
CA LEU A 507 16.20 -2.96 15.98
C LEU A 507 17.69 -2.69 16.20
N CYS A 508 18.38 -3.57 16.93
CA CYS A 508 19.83 -3.46 17.15
C CYS A 508 20.61 -3.56 15.83
N ILE A 509 20.28 -4.53 14.97
CA ILE A 509 20.91 -4.67 13.65
C ILE A 509 20.62 -3.45 12.78
N SER A 510 19.39 -2.92 12.82
CA SER A 510 19.02 -1.70 12.10
C SER A 510 19.83 -0.48 12.56
N LEU A 511 20.13 -0.37 13.87
CA LEU A 511 21.01 0.67 14.41
C LEU A 511 22.47 0.47 14.00
N ILE A 512 22.97 -0.78 13.94
CA ILE A 512 24.33 -1.07 13.44
C ILE A 512 24.45 -0.67 11.97
N ILE A 513 23.44 -0.99 11.16
CA ILE A 513 23.37 -0.53 9.77
C ILE A 513 23.36 0.99 9.72
N LEU A 514 22.57 1.65 10.57
CA LEU A 514 22.53 3.11 10.64
C LEU A 514 23.88 3.72 10.96
N LEU A 515 24.59 3.17 11.94
CA LEU A 515 25.93 3.61 12.30
C LEU A 515 26.89 3.58 11.09
N ALA A 516 26.84 2.50 10.30
CA ALA A 516 27.67 2.37 9.10
C ALA A 516 27.29 3.36 7.98
N PHE A 517 26.03 3.81 7.92
CA PHE A 517 25.50 4.67 6.86
C PHE A 517 25.49 6.16 7.19
N ILE A 518 25.54 6.56 8.47
CA ILE A 518 25.60 7.97 8.92
C ILE A 518 26.69 8.75 8.16
N TRP A 519 27.87 8.15 7.99
CA TRP A 519 29.02 8.80 7.34
C TRP A 519 29.00 8.70 5.81
N ARG A 520 28.27 7.73 5.27
CA ARG A 520 28.24 7.43 3.82
C ARG A 520 27.13 8.15 3.05
N GLY A 521 26.17 8.76 3.75
CA GLY A 521 25.08 9.52 3.14
C GLY A 521 24.15 8.70 2.23
N LYS A 522 24.15 7.36 2.34
CA LYS A 522 23.24 6.48 1.60
C LYS A 522 21.99 6.17 2.43
N TYR A 523 20.90 5.84 1.74
CA TYR A 523 19.60 5.58 2.36
C TYR A 523 19.57 4.27 3.16
N LEU A 524 19.09 4.35 4.40
CA LEU A 524 18.99 3.22 5.34
C LEU A 524 17.95 2.17 4.97
N PHE A 525 16.90 2.58 4.24
CA PHE A 525 15.67 1.82 4.15
C PHE A 525 15.81 0.48 3.41
N LYS A 526 16.70 0.40 2.41
CA LYS A 526 16.95 -0.84 1.65
C LYS A 526 17.53 -1.96 2.53
N PRO A 527 18.70 -1.78 3.20
CA PRO A 527 19.28 -2.83 4.02
C PRO A 527 18.41 -3.19 5.24
N THR A 528 17.70 -2.24 5.85
CA THR A 528 16.80 -2.56 6.98
C THR A 528 15.59 -3.40 6.55
N ALA A 529 15.01 -3.14 5.37
CA ALA A 529 13.93 -3.97 4.82
C ALA A 529 14.40 -5.41 4.54
N ILE A 530 15.60 -5.58 3.99
CA ILE A 530 16.20 -6.90 3.75
C ILE A 530 16.38 -7.65 5.07
N VAL A 531 16.99 -7.03 6.08
CA VAL A 531 17.19 -7.65 7.39
C VAL A 531 15.87 -8.00 8.06
N GLY A 532 14.89 -7.09 8.04
CA GLY A 532 13.58 -7.33 8.63
C GLY A 532 12.88 -8.52 8.01
N LEU A 533 12.85 -8.61 6.67
CA LEU A 533 12.24 -9.73 5.98
C LEU A 533 13.02 -11.04 6.18
N THR A 534 14.36 -10.97 6.26
CA THR A 534 15.21 -12.14 6.53
C THR A 534 14.94 -12.70 7.93
N ILE A 535 14.90 -11.85 8.96
CA ILE A 535 14.57 -12.28 10.33
C ILE A 535 13.16 -12.87 10.36
N TYR A 536 12.20 -12.22 9.70
CA TYR A 536 10.83 -12.72 9.62
C TYR A 536 10.73 -14.09 8.94
N LEU A 537 11.46 -14.29 7.84
CA LEU A 537 11.61 -15.60 7.17
C LEU A 537 12.17 -16.64 8.15
N CYS A 538 13.29 -16.34 8.82
CA CYS A 538 13.87 -17.26 9.80
C CYS A 538 12.85 -17.65 10.89
N LEU A 539 12.12 -16.68 11.45
CA LEU A 539 11.11 -16.94 12.49
C LEU A 539 9.98 -17.85 12.01
N ASN A 540 9.57 -17.75 10.74
CA ASN A 540 8.54 -18.63 10.17
C ASN A 540 9.01 -20.09 10.04
N TYR A 541 10.32 -20.33 9.89
CA TYR A 541 10.88 -21.66 9.64
C TYR A 541 11.53 -22.33 10.87
N ILE A 542 11.83 -21.58 11.93
CA ILE A 542 12.46 -22.11 13.15
C ILE A 542 11.52 -23.04 13.96
N ASN A 543 10.24 -23.14 13.61
CA ASN A 543 9.21 -23.85 14.39
C ASN A 543 9.21 -23.41 15.87
N ILE A 544 8.85 -22.14 16.09
CA ILE A 544 8.89 -21.50 17.41
C ILE A 544 8.05 -22.25 18.44
N ASP A 545 6.88 -22.75 18.06
CA ASP A 545 5.96 -23.42 18.98
C ASP A 545 6.56 -24.74 19.51
N ASN A 546 7.22 -25.53 18.66
CA ASN A 546 7.95 -26.73 19.10
C ASN A 546 9.13 -26.38 20.01
N TYR A 547 9.88 -25.33 19.66
CA TYR A 547 10.99 -24.87 20.49
C TYR A 547 10.53 -24.46 21.90
N ILE A 548 9.42 -23.72 22.01
CA ILE A 548 8.84 -23.30 23.29
C ILE A 548 8.50 -24.51 24.15
N VAL A 549 7.76 -25.48 23.60
CA VAL A 549 7.35 -26.67 24.36
C VAL A 549 8.57 -27.45 24.86
N LYS A 550 9.53 -27.71 23.97
CA LYS A 550 10.74 -28.45 24.31
C LYS A 550 11.54 -27.79 25.43
N GLN A 551 11.73 -26.48 25.38
CA GLN A 551 12.49 -25.77 26.41
C GLN A 551 11.75 -25.70 27.75
N ASN A 552 10.42 -25.48 27.72
CA ASN A 552 9.64 -25.45 28.94
C ASN A 552 9.59 -26.81 29.63
N ILE A 553 9.46 -27.91 28.88
CA ILE A 553 9.54 -29.27 29.42
C ILE A 553 10.86 -29.53 30.13
N ASN A 554 11.98 -28.98 29.65
CA ASN A 554 13.27 -29.17 30.31
C ASN A 554 13.38 -28.45 31.66
N ILE A 555 12.63 -27.37 31.87
CA ILE A 555 12.72 -26.50 33.05
C ILE A 555 11.57 -26.79 34.04
N ILE A 556 10.51 -27.48 33.61
CA ILE A 556 9.28 -27.71 34.40
C ILE A 556 9.53 -28.36 35.77
N ASN A 557 10.48 -29.30 35.85
CA ASN A 557 10.81 -29.97 37.12
C ASN A 557 11.59 -29.09 38.09
N THR A 558 12.15 -27.97 37.62
CA THR A 558 12.93 -27.04 38.43
C THR A 558 12.14 -25.81 38.86
N LYS A 559 10.97 -25.55 38.26
CA LYS A 559 10.21 -24.31 38.47
C LYS A 559 8.71 -24.59 38.65
N HIS A 560 8.15 -24.02 39.72
CA HIS A 560 6.78 -24.29 40.16
C HIS A 560 5.65 -23.63 39.34
N GLU A 561 5.94 -22.82 38.31
CA GLU A 561 4.94 -21.93 37.66
C GLU A 561 4.72 -22.15 36.15
N ILE A 562 5.22 -23.24 35.55
CA ILE A 562 4.95 -23.45 34.11
C ILE A 562 3.52 -23.97 33.92
N ASP A 563 2.67 -23.18 33.26
CA ASP A 563 1.28 -23.52 32.98
C ASP A 563 1.18 -24.54 31.83
N ASP A 564 0.85 -25.79 32.16
CA ASP A 564 0.61 -26.87 31.20
C ASP A 564 -0.50 -26.53 30.18
N ARG A 565 -1.47 -25.68 30.58
CA ARG A 565 -2.51 -25.20 29.67
C ARG A 565 -1.94 -24.29 28.59
N TYR A 566 -0.85 -23.58 28.86
CA TYR A 566 -0.20 -22.75 27.85
C TYR A 566 0.47 -23.61 26.78
N LEU A 567 1.17 -24.67 27.15
CA LEU A 567 1.88 -25.55 26.22
C LEU A 567 0.91 -26.20 25.21
N THR A 568 -0.24 -26.60 25.69
CA THR A 568 -1.32 -27.22 24.90
C THR A 568 -2.16 -26.20 24.12
N ARG A 569 -1.94 -24.89 24.33
CA ARG A 569 -2.51 -23.82 23.48
C ARG A 569 -1.72 -23.57 22.20
N LEU A 570 -0.47 -24.04 22.11
CA LEU A 570 0.40 -23.86 20.95
C LEU A 570 -0.09 -24.66 19.73
N SER A 571 0.53 -24.40 18.56
CA SER A 571 0.14 -25.00 17.29
C SER A 571 0.45 -26.50 17.25
N LEU A 572 -0.05 -27.17 16.20
CA LEU A 572 0.21 -28.59 15.96
C LEU A 572 1.68 -28.87 15.57
N ASP A 573 2.43 -27.80 15.29
CA ASP A 573 3.85 -27.86 14.93
C ASP A 573 4.72 -28.37 16.09
N ALA A 574 4.22 -28.28 17.32
CA ALA A 574 4.86 -28.75 18.54
C ALA A 574 4.63 -30.24 18.84
N GLN A 575 4.07 -31.00 17.89
CA GLN A 575 3.65 -32.40 18.09
C GLN A 575 4.71 -33.31 18.74
N ASP A 576 5.97 -33.20 18.31
CA ASP A 576 7.03 -34.08 18.77
C ASP A 576 7.37 -33.74 20.23
N ALA A 577 7.45 -32.45 20.58
CA ALA A 577 7.73 -32.00 21.95
C ALA A 577 6.54 -32.19 22.91
N VAL A 578 5.30 -31.96 22.46
CA VAL A 578 4.10 -32.18 23.28
C VAL A 578 3.94 -33.67 23.61
N LYS A 579 4.20 -34.56 22.64
CA LYS A 579 4.19 -36.01 22.86
C LYS A 579 5.26 -36.43 23.87
N GLU A 580 6.48 -35.91 23.75
CA GLU A 580 7.55 -36.17 24.73
C GLU A 580 7.15 -35.73 26.16
N GLY A 581 6.50 -34.57 26.30
CA GLY A 581 5.99 -34.09 27.59
C GLY A 581 4.90 -34.99 28.18
N TYR A 582 3.99 -35.49 27.34
CA TYR A 582 2.96 -36.44 27.73
C TYR A 582 3.55 -37.78 28.16
N ASP A 583 4.48 -38.34 27.39
CA ASP A 583 5.13 -39.62 27.68
C ASP A 583 5.94 -39.58 29.00
N LYS A 584 6.47 -38.41 29.37
CA LYS A 584 7.15 -38.17 30.65
C LYS A 584 6.19 -37.89 31.83
N GLY A 585 4.88 -37.85 31.59
CA GLY A 585 3.88 -37.52 32.61
C GLY A 585 3.87 -36.04 33.02
N LEU A 586 4.48 -35.16 32.23
CA LEU A 586 4.60 -33.72 32.49
C LEU A 586 3.43 -32.91 31.92
N ILE A 587 2.60 -33.52 31.06
CA ILE A 587 1.41 -32.90 30.48
C ILE A 587 0.21 -33.79 30.80
N GLU A 588 -0.81 -33.24 31.47
CA GLU A 588 -2.03 -33.99 31.76
C GLU A 588 -2.71 -34.51 30.49
N SER A 589 -3.25 -35.73 30.56
CA SER A 589 -3.95 -36.39 29.45
C SER A 589 -5.08 -35.53 28.87
N LYS A 590 -5.83 -34.83 29.72
CA LYS A 590 -6.91 -33.93 29.33
C LYS A 590 -6.43 -32.85 28.36
N TYR A 591 -5.31 -32.18 28.68
CA TYR A 591 -4.78 -31.11 27.84
C TYR A 591 -4.11 -31.64 26.56
N TYR A 592 -3.49 -32.81 26.63
CA TYR A 592 -2.94 -33.48 25.46
C TYR A 592 -4.03 -33.78 24.41
N TYR A 593 -5.15 -34.38 24.83
CA TYR A 593 -6.26 -34.69 23.92
C TYR A 593 -6.97 -33.43 23.38
N ASP A 594 -7.09 -32.38 24.20
CA ASP A 594 -7.62 -31.08 23.73
C ASP A 594 -6.74 -30.47 22.64
N TRP A 595 -5.41 -30.49 22.82
CA TRP A 595 -4.46 -30.04 21.81
C TRP A 595 -4.50 -30.91 20.54
N TYR A 596 -4.55 -32.23 20.69
CA TYR A 596 -4.64 -33.19 19.57
C TYR A 596 -5.90 -32.96 18.70
N ASN A 597 -7.01 -32.58 19.33
CA ASN A 597 -8.28 -32.33 18.65
C ASN A 597 -8.35 -31.00 17.89
N LYS A 598 -7.35 -30.11 18.00
CA LYS A 598 -7.28 -28.86 17.21
C LYS A 598 -7.06 -29.06 15.72
N ARG A 599 -6.79 -30.30 15.30
CA ARG A 599 -6.62 -30.67 13.89
C ARG A 599 -7.77 -30.19 13.02
N ALA A 600 -7.43 -29.66 11.85
CA ALA A 600 -8.39 -29.36 10.81
C ALA A 600 -8.65 -30.61 9.96
N ILE A 601 -9.91 -30.91 9.67
CA ILE A 601 -10.28 -31.97 8.73
C ILE A 601 -10.12 -31.40 7.31
N THR A 602 -9.05 -31.79 6.63
CA THR A 602 -8.79 -31.42 5.23
C THR A 602 -9.38 -32.48 4.31
N LYS A 603 -10.21 -32.07 3.34
CA LYS A 603 -10.84 -32.98 2.36
C LYS A 603 -10.11 -32.98 1.02
N HIS A 604 -9.40 -31.90 0.70
CA HIS A 604 -8.83 -31.70 -0.64
C HIS A 604 -7.31 -31.60 -0.64
N TRP A 605 -6.68 -31.98 -1.75
CA TRP A 605 -5.21 -31.98 -1.88
C TRP A 605 -4.59 -30.59 -1.70
N TYR A 606 -5.28 -29.52 -2.10
CA TYR A 606 -4.78 -28.14 -2.01
C TYR A 606 -4.83 -27.58 -0.57
N GLU A 607 -5.53 -28.27 0.33
CA GLU A 607 -5.59 -27.97 1.76
C GLU A 607 -4.44 -28.63 2.54
N TYR A 608 -3.58 -29.39 1.84
CA TYR A 608 -2.51 -30.14 2.46
C TYR A 608 -1.63 -29.26 3.34
N ASN A 609 -1.45 -29.72 4.57
CA ASN A 609 -0.51 -29.16 5.54
C ASN A 609 0.21 -30.29 6.27
N TYR A 610 1.54 -30.20 6.33
CA TYR A 610 2.39 -31.26 6.85
C TYR A 610 2.08 -31.60 8.32
N PHE A 611 2.12 -30.63 9.23
CA PHE A 611 1.91 -30.89 10.66
C PHE A 611 0.46 -31.26 10.97
N ASN A 612 -0.52 -30.67 10.28
CA ASN A 612 -1.92 -31.06 10.43
C ASN A 612 -2.16 -32.52 10.01
N ASN A 613 -1.50 -32.99 8.94
CA ASN A 613 -1.72 -34.33 8.40
C ASN A 613 -0.86 -35.41 9.08
N ARG A 614 0.31 -35.05 9.62
CA ARG A 614 1.21 -36.00 10.29
C ARG A 614 0.61 -36.55 11.58
N ILE A 615 -0.26 -35.81 12.25
CA ILE A 615 -0.99 -36.24 13.46
C ILE A 615 -1.86 -37.50 13.22
N PHE A 616 -2.17 -37.82 11.97
CA PHE A 616 -2.91 -39.04 11.59
C PHE A 616 -2.03 -40.29 11.42
N LYS A 617 -0.70 -40.18 11.55
CA LYS A 617 0.26 -41.29 11.46
C LYS A 617 0.98 -41.49 12.78
#